data_AF-A0A955NFK3-F1
#
_entry.id   AF-A0A955NFK3-F1
#
_cell.length_a   1.000
_cell.length_b   1.000
_cell.length_c   1.000
_cell.angle_alpha   90.00
_cell.angle_beta   90.00
_cell.angle_gamma   90.00
#
_symmetry.space_group_name_H-M   'P 1'
#
loop_
_entity.id
_entity.type
_entity.pdbx_description
1 polymer ?
#
loop_
_entity_poly.entity_id
_entity_poly.type
_entity_poly.pdbx_seq_one_letter_code
_entity_poly.pdbx_strand_id
1 'polypeptide(L)' 'MKHFICIFTLLGLTAVSGVAKDAGSDWPVVYHEDFSSGKAEGWTFADPNVWKVVQDGDESFLSSTDDSDYKPEVRSPENI' A
#
# COMPACT_ATOMS: atom_id res chain seq x y z
N MET A 1 35.27 -10.59 -37.94
CA MET A 1 35.00 -11.92 -37.32
C MET A 1 34.47 -11.71 -35.92
N LYS A 2 33.37 -12.40 -35.60
CA LYS A 2 32.70 -12.53 -34.29
C LYS A 2 31.75 -11.38 -33.94
N HIS A 3 30.58 -11.48 -34.58
CA HIS A 3 29.29 -11.02 -34.05
C HIS A 3 29.12 -11.52 -32.61
N PHE A 4 29.03 -10.60 -31.65
CA PHE A 4 28.60 -10.91 -30.30
C PHE A 4 27.11 -10.59 -30.19
N ILE A 5 26.33 -11.64 -30.39
CA ILE A 5 24.93 -11.75 -30.01
C ILE A 5 24.79 -11.41 -28.53
N CYS A 6 23.98 -10.41 -28.21
CA CYS A 6 23.20 -10.35 -26.98
C CYS A 6 21.92 -9.58 -27.27
N ILE A 7 21.09 -10.20 -28.12
CA ILE A 7 19.64 -10.06 -28.03
C ILE A 7 19.28 -10.75 -26.72
N PHE A 8 19.31 -10.00 -25.62
CA PHE A 8 18.71 -10.39 -24.35
C PHE A 8 17.49 -9.49 -24.15
N THR A 9 16.39 -9.98 -24.71
CA THR A 9 15.07 -9.96 -24.07
C THR A 9 14.78 -8.70 -23.24
N LEU A 10 14.41 -7.63 -23.93
CA LEU A 10 13.61 -6.55 -23.34
C LEU A 10 12.18 -7.10 -23.12
N LEU A 11 12.05 -8.01 -22.15
CA LEU A 11 10.78 -8.50 -21.68
C LEU A 11 10.13 -7.34 -20.93
N GLY A 12 9.18 -6.69 -21.59
CA GLY A 12 8.42 -5.59 -21.03
C GLY A 12 7.80 -6.02 -19.71
N LEU A 13 8.36 -5.52 -18.61
CA LEU A 13 7.74 -5.58 -17.31
C LEU A 13 6.61 -4.55 -17.33
N THR A 14 5.47 -4.92 -17.88
CA THR A 14 4.24 -4.16 -17.71
C THR A 14 3.89 -4.24 -16.23
N ALA A 15 4.09 -3.14 -15.51
CA ALA A 15 3.55 -2.97 -14.17
C ALA A 15 2.04 -3.24 -14.26
N VAL A 16 1.60 -4.35 -13.64
CA VAL A 16 0.19 -4.57 -13.38
C VAL A 16 -0.17 -3.56 -12.29
N SER A 17 -0.70 -2.41 -12.69
CA SER A 17 -1.46 -1.54 -11.80
C SER A 17 -2.74 -2.29 -11.46
N GLY A 18 -2.70 -3.01 -10.34
CA GLY A 18 -3.83 -3.75 -9.83
C GLY A 18 -4.83 -2.77 -9.22
N VAL A 19 -5.70 -2.19 -10.05
CA VAL A 19 -6.92 -1.58 -9.51
C VAL A 19 -7.70 -2.72 -8.87
N ALA A 20 -7.79 -2.71 -7.54
CA ALA A 20 -8.61 -3.65 -6.79
C ALA A 20 -10.06 -3.49 -7.30
N LYS A 21 -10.44 -4.35 -8.23
CA LYS A 21 -11.78 -4.37 -8.79
C LYS A 21 -12.71 -4.77 -7.65
N ASP A 22 -13.60 -3.86 -7.29
CA ASP A 22 -14.67 -4.08 -6.33
C ASP A 22 -15.25 -5.49 -6.54
N ALA A 23 -15.06 -6.35 -5.54
CA ALA A 23 -15.36 -7.77 -5.62
C ALA A 23 -16.88 -7.93 -5.55
N GLY A 24 -17.53 -7.65 -6.69
CA GLY A 24 -18.98 -7.55 -6.90
C GLY A 24 -19.80 -8.43 -5.98
N SER A 25 -20.06 -7.92 -4.79
CA SER A 25 -20.95 -8.51 -3.81
C SER A 25 -22.30 -7.81 -3.95
N ASP A 26 -23.41 -8.51 -3.74
CA ASP A 26 -24.73 -7.90 -3.73
C ASP A 26 -24.93 -6.91 -2.56
N TRP A 27 -23.90 -6.71 -1.73
CA TRP A 27 -23.91 -5.80 -0.59
C TRP A 27 -23.52 -4.38 -1.02
N PRO A 28 -24.19 -3.36 -0.47
CA PRO A 28 -23.83 -1.98 -0.76
C PRO A 28 -22.46 -1.64 -0.16
N VAL A 29 -21.60 -1.02 -0.97
CA VAL A 29 -20.38 -0.37 -0.48
C VAL A 29 -20.80 0.87 0.32
N VAL A 30 -20.52 0.86 1.62
CA VAL A 30 -20.85 1.98 2.53
C VAL A 30 -19.67 2.91 2.81
N TYR A 31 -18.45 2.46 2.49
CA TYR A 31 -17.22 3.23 2.63
C TYR A 31 -16.16 2.68 1.69
N HIS A 32 -15.39 3.57 1.06
CA HIS A 32 -14.25 3.24 0.22
C HIS A 32 -13.20 4.33 0.40
N GLU A 33 -11.95 3.94 0.54
CA GLU A 33 -10.79 4.81 0.64
C GLU A 33 -9.66 4.19 -0.18
N ASP A 34 -9.13 4.94 -1.13
CA ASP A 34 -8.01 4.57 -1.99
C ASP A 34 -6.78 5.46 -1.76
N PHE A 35 -6.86 6.38 -0.78
CA PHE A 35 -5.85 7.35 -0.39
C PHE A 35 -5.38 8.28 -1.53
N SER A 36 -6.14 8.38 -2.62
CA SER A 36 -5.84 9.27 -3.76
C SER A 36 -5.81 10.76 -3.38
N SER A 37 -6.43 11.13 -2.26
CA SER A 37 -6.39 12.48 -1.70
C SER A 37 -5.02 12.85 -1.09
N GLY A 38 -4.11 11.89 -0.93
CA GLY A 38 -2.84 12.06 -0.23
C GLY A 38 -2.98 12.19 1.29
N LYS A 39 -4.18 11.92 1.83
CA LYS A 39 -4.50 12.04 3.25
C LYS A 39 -5.28 10.81 3.72
N ALA A 40 -5.14 10.50 5.00
CA ALA A 40 -5.91 9.44 5.65
C ALA A 40 -7.12 10.04 6.40
N GLU A 41 -7.99 10.74 5.67
CA GLU A 41 -9.18 11.35 6.25
C GLU A 41 -10.12 10.25 6.78
N GLY A 42 -10.63 10.41 8.01
CA GLY A 42 -11.45 9.38 8.67
C GLY A 42 -10.67 8.32 9.46
N TRP A 43 -9.34 8.37 9.43
CA TRP A 43 -8.47 7.50 10.23
C TRP A 43 -7.95 8.22 11.47
N THR A 44 -7.80 7.48 12.57
CA THR A 44 -7.12 7.94 13.79
C THR A 44 -6.07 6.91 14.16
N PHE A 45 -4.82 7.34 14.27
CA PHE A 45 -3.69 6.46 14.54
C PHE A 45 -3.33 6.47 16.02
N ALA A 46 -3.07 5.29 16.57
CA ALA A 46 -2.55 5.16 17.94
C ALA A 46 -1.15 5.79 18.07
N ASP A 47 -0.37 5.75 16.98
CA ASP A 47 0.91 6.43 16.83
C ASP A 47 0.93 7.17 15.47
N PRO A 48 0.61 8.47 15.43
CA PRO A 48 0.52 9.21 14.17
C PRO A 48 1.88 9.48 13.54
N ASN A 49 3.00 9.26 14.23
CA ASN A 49 4.32 9.58 13.70
C ASN A 49 4.83 8.52 12.72
N VAL A 50 4.35 7.28 12.84
CA VAL A 50 4.79 6.16 11.98
C VAL A 50 3.96 6.01 10.71
N TRP A 51 2.72 6.49 10.69
CA TRP A 51 1.80 6.31 9.55
C TRP A 51 1.81 7.50 8.60
N LYS A 52 1.93 7.22 7.30
CA LYS A 52 1.88 8.23 6.24
C LYS A 52 1.16 7.69 5.02
N VAL A 53 0.43 8.56 4.31
CA VAL A 53 0.04 8.26 2.93
C VAL A 53 1.26 8.51 2.05
N VAL A 54 1.69 7.47 1.35
CA VAL A 54 2.82 7.48 0.42
C VAL A 54 2.25 7.45 -0.99
N GLN A 55 2.84 8.26 -1.87
CA GLN A 55 2.57 8.23 -3.30
C GLN A 55 3.74 7.55 -4.01
N ASP A 56 3.44 6.55 -4.83
CA ASP A 56 4.40 5.86 -5.69
C ASP A 56 3.84 5.81 -7.12
N GLY A 57 4.41 6.66 -7.99
CA GLY A 57 3.86 6.90 -9.32
C GLY A 57 2.43 7.47 -9.26
N ASP A 58 1.50 6.76 -9.91
CA ASP A 58 0.08 7.13 -9.97
C ASP A 58 -0.74 6.52 -8.81
N GLU A 59 -0.11 5.71 -7.95
CA GLU A 59 -0.78 5.03 -6.83
C GLU A 59 -0.50 5.75 -5.51
N SER A 60 -1.47 5.73 -4.61
CA SER A 60 -1.34 6.23 -3.24
C SER A 60 -1.81 5.17 -2.25
N PHE A 61 -1.10 5.03 -1.13
CA PHE A 61 -1.40 4.03 -0.13
C PHE A 61 -0.92 4.46 1.25
N LEU A 62 -1.61 3.98 2.29
CA LEU A 62 -1.18 4.16 3.67
C LEU A 62 -0.03 3.20 3.99
N SER A 63 1.05 3.70 4.58
CA SER A 63 2.25 2.93 4.93
C SER A 63 2.75 3.25 6.34
N SER A 64 3.27 2.24 7.03
CA SER A 64 4.07 2.42 8.24
C SER A 64 5.52 2.66 7.83
N THR A 65 6.04 3.82 8.16
CA THR A 65 7.37 4.28 7.74
C THR A 65 8.44 4.09 8.81
N ASP A 66 8.05 3.68 10.01
CA ASP A 66 8.93 3.44 11.15
C ASP A 66 8.29 2.41 12.10
N ASP A 67 9.06 1.99 13.11
CA ASP A 67 8.58 1.14 14.20
C ASP A 67 7.81 1.98 15.22
N SER A 68 6.58 1.57 15.55
CA SER A 68 5.79 2.26 16.57
C SER A 68 6.31 2.00 17.98
N ASP A 69 6.45 3.07 18.77
CA ASP A 69 6.78 2.97 20.18
C ASP A 69 5.54 2.82 21.09
N TYR A 70 4.34 2.89 20.53
CA TYR A 70 3.07 2.85 21.25
C TYR A 70 2.95 1.64 22.19
N LYS A 71 2.70 1.93 23.48
CA LYS A 71 2.48 0.95 24.56
C LYS A 71 1.05 1.10 25.15
N PRO A 72 0.04 0.37 24.66
CA PRO A 72 -1.25 0.22 25.31
C PRO A 72 -1.08 -0.28 26.74
N GLU A 73 -1.98 0.23 27.58
CA GLU A 73 -2.07 -0.05 29.00
C GLU A 73 -2.33 -1.54 29.30
N VAL A 74 -3.05 -2.22 28.41
CA VAL A 74 -3.32 -3.67 28.48
C VAL A 74 -2.99 -4.30 27.13
N ARG A 75 -2.21 -5.39 27.15
CA ARG A 75 -1.84 -6.19 25.98
C ARG A 75 -2.38 -7.61 26.14
N SER A 76 -2.72 -8.26 25.02
CA SER A 76 -2.90 -9.70 25.02
C SER A 76 -1.58 -10.37 25.44
N PRO A 77 -1.58 -11.35 26.36
CA PRO A 77 -0.36 -12.03 26.78
C PRO A 77 0.41 -12.71 25.63
N GLU A 78 -0.28 -13.08 24.57
CA GLU A 78 0.24 -13.97 23.52
C GLU A 78 0.56 -13.27 22.18
N ASN A 79 0.30 -11.96 22.03
CA ASN A 79 0.54 -11.24 20.77
C ASN A 79 1.27 -9.91 21.00
N ILE A 80 2.39 -9.73 20.30
CA ILE A 80 3.03 -8.45 20.01
C ILE A 80 3.13 -8.24 18.50
#